data_AF-A0A914UFW2-F1
#
_entry.id   AF-A0A914UFW2-F1
#
_cell.length_a   1.000
_cell.length_b   1.000
_cell.length_c   1.000
_cell.angle_alpha   90.00
_cell.angle_beta   90.00
_cell.angle_gamma   90.00
#
_symmetry.space_group_name_H-M   'P 1'
#
loop_
_entity.id
_entity.type
_entity.pdbx_description
1 polymer ?
#
loop_
_entity_poly.entity_id
_entity_poly.type
_entity_poly.pdbx_seq_one_letter_code
_entity_poly.pdbx_strand_id
1 'polypeptide(L)'
;MKILIVLFVLFAFAMAQFPQFPDRNRCNFRCTRQASFTVMIDNQSTTATCSSGNVNDRCRGCCESWGLTNRVSKNDVTGFPSSDGRTCVCCQRQCR
;
A
#
# COMPACT_ATOMS: atom_id res chain seq x y z
N MET A 1 21.11 30.88 -39.46
CA MET A 1 20.27 29.66 -39.54
C MET A 1 20.93 28.43 -38.92
N LYS A 2 22.19 28.11 -39.23
CA LYS A 2 22.91 26.95 -38.65
C LYS A 2 23.06 27.00 -37.11
N ILE A 3 23.33 28.18 -36.54
CA ILE A 3 23.47 28.38 -35.08
C ILE A 3 22.15 28.10 -34.33
N LEU A 4 21.01 28.47 -34.92
CA LEU A 4 19.69 28.21 -34.32
C LEU A 4 19.38 26.71 -34.25
N ILE A 5 19.79 25.95 -35.26
CA ILE A 5 19.62 24.49 -35.30
C ILE A 5 20.45 23.84 -34.19
N VAL A 6 21.69 24.27 -34.00
CA VAL A 6 22.57 23.75 -32.95
C VAL A 6 22.01 24.02 -31.56
N LEU A 7 21.49 25.23 -31.31
CA LEU A 7 20.85 25.57 -30.04
C LEU A 7 19.59 24.74 -29.77
N PHE A 8 18.78 24.48 -30.80
CA PHE A 8 17.58 23.65 -30.67
C PHE A 8 17.91 22.20 -30.31
N VAL A 9 18.95 21.65 -30.94
CA VAL A 9 19.42 20.29 -30.68
C VAL A 9 19.95 20.17 -29.25
N LEU A 10 20.78 21.11 -28.80
CA LEU A 10 21.31 21.11 -27.43
C LEU A 10 20.20 21.25 -26.38
N PHE A 11 19.19 22.07 -26.64
CA PHE A 11 18.04 22.22 -25.75
C PHE A 11 17.22 20.92 -25.65
N ALA A 12 16.98 20.24 -26.78
CA ALA A 12 16.28 18.95 -26.78
C ALA A 12 17.04 17.88 -25.98
N PHE A 13 18.36 17.82 -26.09
CA PHE A 13 19.17 16.90 -25.29
C PHE A 13 19.13 17.20 -23.79
N ALA A 14 19.14 18.48 -23.39
CA ALA A 14 19.03 18.86 -21.98
C ALA A 14 17.68 18.44 -21.36
N MET A 15 16.59 18.55 -22.13
CA MET A 15 15.25 18.15 -21.66
C MET A 15 15.07 16.63 -21.57
N ALA A 16 15.85 15.85 -22.34
CA ALA A 16 15.80 14.39 -22.31
C ALA A 16 16.50 13.76 -21.08
N GLN A 17 17.29 14.54 -20.32
CA GLN A 17 18.00 14.06 -19.13
C GLN A 17 17.18 14.22 -17.84
N PHE A 18 16.05 14.93 -17.89
CA PHE A 18 15.16 15.00 -16.75
C PHE A 18 14.56 13.61 -16.53
N PRO A 19 14.79 12.99 -15.36
CA PRO A 19 14.24 11.68 -15.08
C PRO A 19 12.72 11.76 -15.20
N GLN A 20 12.18 11.08 -16.21
CA GLN A 20 10.75 10.82 -16.29
C GLN A 20 10.38 10.08 -15.00
N PHE A 21 9.39 10.62 -14.30
CA PHE A 21 8.80 10.17 -13.05
C PHE A 21 9.16 8.71 -12.68
N PRO A 22 9.71 8.45 -11.47
CA PRO A 22 10.06 7.09 -11.08
C PRO A 22 8.85 6.18 -11.28
N ASP A 23 9.05 5.09 -12.02
CA ASP A 23 8.05 4.05 -12.30
C ASP A 23 7.29 3.70 -11.02
N ARG A 24 6.09 4.28 -10.86
CA ARG A 24 5.16 3.98 -9.76
C ARG A 24 4.63 2.54 -9.82
N ASN A 25 5.08 1.76 -10.79
CA ASN A 25 4.58 0.43 -11.17
C ASN A 25 5.38 -0.75 -10.61
N ARG A 26 6.40 -0.56 -9.77
CA ARG A 26 7.07 -1.68 -9.07
C ARG A 26 6.48 -1.96 -7.69
N CYS A 27 5.16 -1.83 -7.57
CA CYS A 27 4.45 -2.11 -6.33
C CYS A 27 3.53 -3.32 -6.53
N ASN A 28 3.74 -4.37 -5.75
CA ASN A 28 2.87 -5.55 -5.74
C ASN A 28 1.89 -5.46 -4.57
N PHE A 29 0.78 -6.20 -4.65
CA PHE A 29 -0.11 -6.38 -3.49
C PHE A 29 0.19 -7.72 -2.82
N ARG A 30 0.42 -7.71 -1.51
CA ARG A 30 0.55 -8.90 -0.69
C ARG A 30 -0.68 -9.03 0.19
N CYS A 31 -1.38 -10.15 0.08
CA CYS A 31 -2.60 -10.42 0.84
C CYS A 31 -2.39 -11.52 1.88
N THR A 32 -3.10 -11.43 3.00
CA THR A 32 -3.12 -12.46 4.06
C THR A 32 -4.54 -12.61 4.63
N ARG A 33 -4.87 -13.83 5.06
CA ARG A 33 -6.11 -14.15 5.81
C ARG A 33 -5.90 -14.22 7.32
N GLN A 34 -4.65 -14.13 7.75
CA GLN A 34 -4.20 -14.24 9.13
C GLN A 34 -3.65 -12.90 9.61
N ALA A 35 -4.36 -11.82 9.31
CA ALA A 35 -4.00 -10.49 9.80
C ALA A 35 -4.32 -10.39 11.30
N SER A 36 -3.26 -10.24 12.09
CA SER A 36 -3.34 -9.93 13.51
C SER A 36 -2.26 -8.92 13.88
N PHE A 37 -2.51 -8.16 14.94
CA PHE A 37 -1.58 -7.16 15.43
C PHE A 37 -1.76 -7.01 16.94
N THR A 38 -0.69 -6.62 17.62
CA THR A 38 -0.68 -6.44 19.07
C THR A 38 -0.81 -4.95 19.40
N VAL A 39 -1.72 -4.63 20.32
CA VAL A 39 -1.97 -3.28 20.82
C VAL A 39 -2.07 -3.31 22.34
N MET A 40 -1.73 -2.19 22.97
CA MET A 40 -1.97 -1.98 24.39
C MET A 40 -3.39 -1.44 24.58
N ILE A 41 -4.23 -2.20 25.27
CA ILE A 41 -5.59 -1.80 25.68
C ILE A 41 -5.61 -1.90 27.19
N ASP A 42 -5.97 -0.80 27.88
CA ASP A 42 -6.05 -0.76 29.34
C ASP A 42 -4.79 -1.28 30.05
N ASN A 43 -3.62 -0.88 29.52
CA ASN A 43 -2.30 -1.29 30.00
C ASN A 43 -2.00 -2.80 29.87
N GLN A 44 -2.78 -3.54 29.09
CA GLN A 44 -2.55 -4.96 28.78
C GLN A 44 -2.21 -5.16 27.29
N SER A 45 -1.20 -5.99 27.05
CA SER A 45 -0.82 -6.41 25.69
C SER A 45 -1.88 -7.35 25.14
N THR A 46 -2.61 -6.90 24.12
CA THR A 46 -3.74 -7.61 23.52
C THR A 46 -3.49 -7.86 22.04
N THR A 47 -3.71 -9.09 21.57
CA THR A 47 -3.62 -9.43 20.15
C THR A 47 -5.00 -9.37 19.50
N ALA A 48 -5.20 -8.40 18.62
CA ALA A 48 -6.39 -8.30 17.80
C ALA A 48 -6.22 -9.14 16.53
N THR A 49 -7.25 -9.93 16.18
CA THR A 49 -7.27 -10.75 14.95
C THR A 49 -8.43 -10.30 14.07
N CYS A 50 -8.16 -10.00 12.80
CA CYS A 50 -9.18 -9.42 11.91
C CYS A 50 -10.28 -10.40 11.50
N SER A 51 -9.98 -11.70 11.46
CA SER A 51 -10.95 -12.76 11.16
C SER A 51 -11.80 -13.18 12.37
N SER A 52 -11.94 -12.32 13.40
CA SER A 52 -12.74 -12.60 14.60
C SER A 52 -14.05 -11.81 14.58
N GLY A 53 -15.18 -12.49 14.88
CA GLY A 53 -16.50 -11.89 14.96
C GLY A 53 -17.18 -11.66 13.60
N ASN A 54 -18.01 -10.61 13.50
CA ASN A 54 -18.69 -10.25 12.24
C ASN A 54 -17.69 -9.60 11.25
N VAL A 55 -17.30 -10.36 10.23
CA VAL A 55 -16.31 -9.95 9.24
C VAL A 55 -16.80 -8.85 8.29
N ASN A 56 -18.08 -8.81 7.98
CA ASN A 56 -18.61 -7.91 6.93
C ASN A 56 -18.39 -6.43 7.27
N ASP A 57 -18.57 -6.06 8.54
CA ASP A 57 -18.43 -4.67 8.97
C ASP A 57 -17.01 -4.33 9.44
N ARG A 58 -16.22 -5.34 9.82
CA ARG A 58 -14.95 -5.14 10.54
C ARG A 58 -13.71 -5.29 9.68
N CYS A 59 -13.76 -6.03 8.57
CA CYS A 59 -12.56 -6.33 7.78
C CYS A 59 -11.81 -5.07 7.36
N ARG A 60 -12.50 -4.06 6.83
CA ARG A 60 -11.85 -2.84 6.34
C ARG A 60 -11.07 -2.12 7.44
N GLY A 61 -11.75 -1.75 8.53
CA GLY A 61 -11.12 -1.01 9.63
C GLY A 61 -10.03 -1.82 10.35
N CYS A 62 -10.21 -3.14 10.47
CA CYS A 62 -9.19 -4.01 11.06
C CYS A 62 -7.95 -4.13 10.17
N CYS A 63 -8.13 -4.34 8.86
CA CYS A 63 -7.01 -4.42 7.92
C CYS A 63 -6.26 -3.10 7.85
N GLU A 64 -6.94 -1.95 7.88
CA GLU A 64 -6.29 -0.63 7.97
C GLU A 64 -5.43 -0.51 9.24
N SER A 65 -5.94 -0.95 10.40
CA SER A 65 -5.18 -0.96 11.66
C SER A 65 -3.98 -1.90 11.59
N TRP A 66 -4.16 -3.11 11.07
CA TRP A 66 -3.08 -4.07 10.82
C TRP A 66 -2.00 -3.46 9.91
N GLY A 67 -2.41 -2.80 8.82
CA GLY A 67 -1.50 -2.11 7.92
C GLY A 67 -0.67 -1.01 8.59
N LEU A 68 -1.30 -0.20 9.44
CA LEU A 68 -0.61 0.83 10.22
C LEU A 68 0.47 0.23 11.14
N THR A 69 0.18 -0.90 11.80
CA THR A 69 1.20 -1.59 12.63
C THR A 69 2.37 -2.13 11.81
N ASN A 70 2.15 -2.41 10.52
CA ASN A 70 3.17 -2.81 9.55
C ASN A 70 3.83 -1.61 8.84
N ARG A 71 3.61 -0.38 9.32
CA ARG A 71 4.14 0.88 8.75
C ARG A 71 3.68 1.15 7.31
N VAL A 72 2.51 0.64 6.94
CA VAL A 72 1.90 0.92 5.64
C VAL A 72 0.83 2.00 5.80
N SER A 73 0.76 2.92 4.83
CA SER A 73 -0.28 3.95 4.79
C SER A 73 -1.66 3.30 4.65
N LYS A 74 -2.69 3.92 5.23
CA LYS A 74 -4.09 3.48 5.04
C LYS A 74 -4.49 3.41 3.57
N ASN A 75 -3.94 4.29 2.73
CA ASN A 75 -4.23 4.32 1.29
C ASN A 75 -3.63 3.15 0.52
N ASP A 76 -2.67 2.46 1.13
CA ASP A 76 -1.96 1.33 0.55
C ASP A 76 -2.44 0.00 1.15
N VAL A 77 -3.54 0.00 1.90
CA VAL A 77 -4.09 -1.18 2.58
C VAL A 77 -5.59 -1.26 2.35
N THR A 78 -6.10 -2.46 2.14
CA THR A 78 -7.55 -2.72 2.03
C THR A 78 -7.91 -4.04 2.69
N GLY A 79 -9.19 -4.17 3.06
CA GLY A 79 -9.74 -5.34 3.71
C GLY A 79 -11.11 -5.72 3.16
N PHE A 80 -11.32 -7.00 2.92
CA PHE A 80 -12.59 -7.53 2.43
C PHE A 80 -12.94 -8.87 3.10
N PRO A 81 -14.23 -9.18 3.30
CA PRO A 81 -14.64 -10.51 3.72
C PRO A 81 -14.31 -11.54 2.64
N SER A 82 -13.78 -12.68 3.05
CA SER A 82 -13.53 -13.82 2.20
C SER A 82 -14.84 -14.52 1.82
N SER A 83 -14.81 -15.32 0.75
CA SER A 83 -15.97 -16.10 0.28
C SER A 83 -16.45 -17.15 1.29
N ASP A 84 -15.66 -17.46 2.31
CA ASP A 84 -16.07 -18.35 3.41
C ASP A 84 -16.99 -17.68 4.44
N GLY A 85 -17.19 -16.36 4.35
CA GLY A 85 -18.00 -15.58 5.27
C GLY A 85 -17.48 -15.54 6.71
N ARG A 86 -16.25 -16.01 6.94
CA ARG A 86 -15.67 -16.17 8.29
C ARG A 86 -14.31 -15.52 8.45
N THR A 87 -13.62 -15.21 7.36
CA THR A 87 -12.28 -14.63 7.41
C THR A 87 -12.21 -13.31 6.67
N CYS A 88 -11.32 -12.44 7.14
CA CYS A 88 -10.94 -11.24 6.40
C CYS A 88 -9.71 -11.52 5.55
N VAL A 89 -9.70 -10.98 4.34
CA VAL A 89 -8.49 -10.88 3.53
C VAL A 89 -7.99 -9.44 3.63
N CYS A 90 -6.79 -9.27 4.18
CA CYS A 90 -6.12 -7.98 4.22
C CYS A 90 -5.03 -7.94 3.16
N CYS A 91 -5.06 -6.93 2.30
CA CYS A 91 -4.06 -6.73 1.25
C CYS A 91 -3.34 -5.40 1.49
N GLN A 92 -2.02 -5.41 1.34
CA GLN A 92 -1.21 -4.20 1.40
C GLN A 92 -0.32 -4.07 0.16
N ARG A 93 -0.12 -2.85 -0.30
CA ARG A 93 0.83 -2.52 -1.35
C ARG A 93 2.25 -2.59 -0.77
N GLN A 94 3.12 -3.31 -1.45
CA GLN A 94 4.55 -3.39 -1.16
C GLN A 94 5.32 -2.90 -2.38
N CYS A 95 5.95 -1.75 -2.22
CA CYS A 95 6.93 -1.21 -3.17
C CYS A 95 8.31 -1.54 -2.60
N ARG A 96 9.13 -2.28 -3.35
CA ARG A 96 10.52 -2.60 -2.99
C ARG A 96 11.47 -1.74 -3.79
#